data_AF-A0A090M6Q4-F1
#
_entry.id   AF-A0A090M6Q4-F1
#
_cell.length_a   1.000
_cell.length_b   1.000
_cell.length_c   1.000
_cell.angle_alpha   90.00
_cell.angle_beta   90.00
_cell.angle_gamma   90.00
#
_symmetry.space_group_name_H-M   'P 1'
#
loop_
_entity.id
_entity.type
_entity.pdbx_description
1 polymer ?
#
loop_
_entity_poly.entity_id
_entity_poly.type
_entity_poly.pdbx_seq_one_letter_code
_entity_poly.pdbx_strand_id
1 'polypeptide(L)'
;MWCFDVDARCEISASVTTASMKHATLRAPRAFEGAARDGGFEFKRVDEPRALEAPGKDFILSFGTSASGAREKTSREMKVSDVKAIYGKFVREGKLTVEGKDGTRVMVRGAPEECARVMRTLTTLKSQPLEARKKYLRALERCGKCVGKCEASERKEAERREKAAERAAREAEKNAVKEAASAEKKRKREVEEFEKNVANANKLDRELESLEEKKSKVESTKAEIAALKKEIEGERDTLQREKEEIVRRRRELQDERRLLEHQAGEVAAQREKLETDRNLTEMEGRKLEDEIEQNTRRRAQIETEIADVRDLARTLTLERERLARVKSMHKDEHERAQRAVDEEMDRRAQRARANAFNMSPSTFYGKKPKKAVVLDDDDSDDDDDDDDSNKENEAAANAAAAAAERHRRLERLRQAELERQRREKLAREELARKQEEAHRKKEAKKQEQMAAKAQRERQRLEEENFKHQRERAKQQADMRDKARATSVPTASRAMWDSHLQALENLKIRSAGSVGESDIPWPPAHNIAFFTPSDGFIEKKKKVMKATLSWHPDKFQQKYGSLLKEEETPKILARVAALSSQFIELRQVLNDQYYR
;
A
#
# COMPACT_ATOMS: atom_id res chain seq x y z
N MET A 1 47.95 46.62 89.74
CA MET A 1 48.73 46.29 90.94
C MET A 1 50.01 47.10 90.89
N TRP A 2 50.38 47.77 91.97
CA TRP A 2 51.61 48.57 92.06
C TRP A 2 52.57 47.91 93.03
N CYS A 3 53.88 48.13 92.87
CA CYS A 3 54.86 47.44 93.69
C CYS A 3 56.13 48.26 93.96
N PHE A 4 56.73 48.00 95.12
CA PHE A 4 57.87 48.74 95.68
C PHE A 4 58.95 47.78 96.16
N ASP A 5 60.20 48.03 95.79
CA ASP A 5 61.35 47.22 96.19
C ASP A 5 61.87 47.67 97.57
N VAL A 6 61.09 47.33 98.60
CA VAL A 6 61.39 47.58 100.00
C VAL A 6 61.31 46.29 100.81
N ASP A 7 62.15 46.18 101.83
CA ASP A 7 62.07 45.17 102.88
C ASP A 7 61.29 45.75 104.07
N ALA A 8 60.48 44.93 104.74
CA ALA A 8 59.70 45.35 105.90
C ALA A 8 59.82 44.37 107.07
N ARG A 9 59.79 44.90 108.29
CA ARG A 9 59.67 44.16 109.56
C ARG A 9 58.52 44.76 110.38
N CYS A 10 57.78 43.92 111.09
CA CYS A 10 56.69 44.34 111.95
C CYS A 10 57.11 44.32 113.42
N GLU A 11 56.61 45.28 114.18
CA GLU A 11 56.72 45.36 115.62
C GLU A 11 55.30 45.49 116.20
N ILE A 12 54.96 44.62 117.15
CA ILE A 12 53.66 44.59 117.83
C ILE A 12 53.93 44.46 119.32
N SER A 13 53.46 45.44 120.11
CA SER A 13 53.54 45.46 121.59
C SER A 13 54.90 44.96 122.13
N ALA A 14 55.97 45.67 121.77
CA ALA A 14 57.37 45.40 122.13
C ALA A 14 58.02 44.11 121.59
N SER A 15 57.35 43.35 120.70
CA SER A 15 57.94 42.22 119.98
C SER A 15 58.20 42.57 118.50
N VAL A 16 59.43 42.32 118.00
CA VAL A 16 59.83 42.61 116.60
C VAL A 16 59.99 41.30 115.82
N THR A 17 59.37 41.21 114.63
CA THR A 17 59.51 40.05 113.75
C THR A 17 60.93 39.95 113.19
N THR A 18 61.58 38.80 113.37
CA THR A 18 62.95 38.54 112.87
C THR A 18 63.03 38.41 111.36
N ALA A 19 61.98 37.87 110.72
CA ALA A 19 61.90 37.74 109.27
C ALA A 19 61.66 39.10 108.59
N SER A 20 62.52 39.45 107.61
CA SER A 20 62.27 40.56 106.69
C SER A 20 61.33 40.11 105.57
N MET A 21 60.16 40.72 105.49
CA MET A 21 59.25 40.60 104.34
C MET A 21 59.84 41.35 103.15
N LYS A 22 60.16 40.65 102.06
CA LYS A 22 60.71 41.28 100.86
C LYS A 22 59.58 41.75 99.94
N HIS A 23 59.75 42.93 99.36
CA HIS A 23 58.84 43.54 98.38
C HIS A 23 57.45 43.87 98.94
N ALA A 24 56.93 45.06 98.58
CA ALA A 24 55.58 45.48 98.95
C ALA A 24 54.71 45.68 97.70
N THR A 25 53.49 45.15 97.70
CA THR A 25 52.49 45.42 96.66
C THR A 25 51.33 46.24 97.21
N LEU A 26 51.01 47.34 96.53
CA LEU A 26 49.76 48.05 96.74
C LEU A 26 48.69 47.48 95.81
N ARG A 27 47.55 47.15 96.40
CA ARG A 27 46.38 46.59 95.72
C ARG A 27 45.20 47.52 95.96
N ALA A 28 44.47 47.84 94.89
CA ALA A 28 43.12 48.35 95.03
C ALA A 28 42.25 47.29 95.73
N PRO A 29 41.22 47.69 96.49
CA PRO A 29 40.25 46.73 97.00
C PRO A 29 39.65 45.96 95.82
N ARG A 30 39.65 44.63 95.89
CA ARG A 30 38.91 43.83 94.91
C ARG A 30 37.42 44.05 95.18
N ALA A 31 36.68 44.45 94.15
CA ALA A 31 35.25 44.13 94.12
C ALA A 31 35.14 42.60 94.29
N PHE A 32 34.35 42.17 95.28
CA PHE A 32 34.13 40.76 95.54
C PHE A 32 33.18 40.22 94.47
N GLU A 33 33.36 38.94 94.11
CA GLU A 33 32.60 38.18 93.09
C GLU A 33 32.71 38.68 91.63
N GLY A 34 33.00 37.83 90.65
CA GLY A 34 33.42 36.42 90.72
C GLY A 34 33.98 35.98 89.36
N ALA A 35 35.21 35.49 89.33
CA ALA A 35 35.85 34.95 88.12
C ALA A 35 36.57 33.64 88.46
N ALA A 36 36.41 32.65 87.59
CA ALA A 36 36.84 31.28 87.84
C ALA A 36 38.36 31.15 88.02
N ARG A 37 38.76 30.07 88.70
CA ARG A 37 40.15 29.61 88.78
C ARG A 37 40.61 29.10 87.42
N ASP A 38 41.18 29.99 86.61
CA ASP A 38 42.08 29.58 85.53
C ASP A 38 43.49 30.10 85.76
N GLY A 39 44.48 29.24 85.50
CA GLY A 39 45.87 29.38 85.94
C GLY A 39 46.71 30.42 85.21
N GLY A 40 46.09 31.39 84.53
CA GLY A 40 46.76 32.50 83.84
C GLY A 40 46.70 33.78 84.65
N PHE A 41 47.72 34.07 85.48
CA PHE A 41 47.80 35.34 86.21
C PHE A 41 48.28 36.46 85.28
N GLU A 42 47.42 36.84 84.33
CA GLU A 42 47.71 37.83 83.30
C GLU A 42 48.02 39.19 83.94
N PHE A 43 49.22 39.72 83.67
CA PHE A 43 49.73 40.96 84.27
C PHE A 43 49.12 42.22 83.63
N LYS A 44 47.79 42.24 83.44
CA LYS A 44 47.05 43.40 82.94
C LYS A 44 47.43 44.65 83.73
N ARG A 45 47.85 45.70 82.99
CA ARG A 45 47.88 47.05 83.53
C ARG A 45 46.47 47.38 84.02
N VAL A 46 46.36 48.01 85.18
CA VAL A 46 45.06 48.42 85.72
C VAL A 46 44.69 49.74 85.06
N ASP A 47 44.32 49.65 83.78
CA ASP A 47 43.71 50.72 83.01
C ASP A 47 42.17 50.74 83.23
N GLU A 48 41.66 49.83 84.07
CA GLU A 48 40.27 49.73 84.51
C GLU A 48 39.88 50.96 85.37
N PRO A 49 38.93 51.80 84.94
CA PRO A 49 38.62 53.06 85.64
C PRO A 49 38.05 52.83 87.05
N ARG A 50 37.27 51.76 87.22
CA ARG A 50 36.56 51.41 88.47
C ARG A 50 37.49 51.15 89.65
N ALA A 51 38.68 50.58 89.40
CA ALA A 51 39.67 50.30 90.45
C ALA A 51 40.41 51.57 90.93
N LEU A 52 40.40 52.63 90.12
CA LEU A 52 40.98 53.95 90.42
C LEU A 52 39.96 54.90 91.09
N GLU A 53 38.69 54.51 91.16
CA GLU A 53 37.59 55.26 91.80
C GLU A 53 37.35 54.86 93.25
N ALA A 54 37.96 53.77 93.72
CA ALA A 54 37.86 53.31 95.10
C ALA A 54 38.29 54.42 96.10
N PRO A 55 37.62 54.56 97.25
CA PRO A 55 38.08 55.46 98.30
C PRO A 55 39.52 55.09 98.69
N GLY A 56 40.43 56.07 98.70
CA GLY A 56 41.86 55.83 99.01
C GLY A 56 42.12 55.20 100.40
N LYS A 57 41.08 55.13 101.23
CA LYS A 57 41.01 54.42 102.52
C LYS A 57 41.04 52.90 102.38
N ASP A 58 40.58 52.35 101.24
CA ASP A 58 40.30 50.92 101.08
C ASP A 58 41.42 50.16 100.34
N PHE A 59 42.46 50.87 99.91
CA PHE A 59 43.66 50.26 99.35
C PHE A 59 44.41 49.46 100.41
N ILE A 60 44.96 48.32 99.99
CA ILE A 60 45.71 47.40 100.85
C ILE A 60 47.18 47.44 100.43
N LEU A 61 48.07 47.73 101.37
CA LEU A 61 49.51 47.59 101.20
C LEU A 61 49.93 46.25 101.81
N SER A 62 50.30 45.30 100.96
CA SER A 62 50.74 43.95 101.32
C SER A 62 52.26 43.87 101.26
N PHE A 63 52.93 43.69 102.40
CA PHE A 63 54.37 43.43 102.50
C PHE A 63 54.62 41.92 102.44
N GLY A 64 55.70 41.48 101.78
CA GLY A 64 56.02 40.05 101.64
C GLY A 64 55.24 39.41 100.48
N THR A 65 55.34 39.98 99.30
CA THR A 65 54.66 39.46 98.09
C THR A 65 55.66 39.27 96.98
N SER A 66 55.60 38.12 96.30
CA SER A 66 56.50 37.83 95.18
C SER A 66 56.30 38.81 94.02
N ALA A 67 57.31 38.91 93.15
CA ALA A 67 57.21 39.66 91.89
C ALA A 67 56.09 39.16 90.95
N SER A 68 55.53 37.95 91.17
CA SER A 68 54.35 37.43 90.44
C SER A 68 53.02 37.76 91.13
N GLY A 69 53.03 38.55 92.21
CA GLY A 69 51.83 38.88 92.99
C GLY A 69 51.36 37.76 93.93
N ALA A 70 52.09 36.64 94.02
CA ALA A 70 51.81 35.58 94.97
C ALA A 70 52.16 36.04 96.40
N ARG A 71 51.38 35.58 97.38
CA ARG A 71 51.51 35.98 98.78
C ARG A 71 52.51 35.07 99.49
N GLU A 72 53.55 35.63 100.11
CA GLU A 72 54.51 34.83 100.89
C GLU A 72 53.91 34.46 102.26
N LYS A 73 54.35 33.35 102.85
CA LYS A 73 53.79 32.84 104.13
C LYS A 73 53.93 33.83 105.30
N THR A 74 54.94 34.71 105.25
CA THR A 74 55.24 35.73 106.27
C THR A 74 54.60 37.10 105.98
N SER A 75 53.76 37.20 104.95
CA SER A 75 53.19 38.47 104.49
C SER A 75 52.26 39.17 105.49
N ARG A 76 52.43 40.48 105.63
CA ARG A 76 51.56 41.35 106.43
C ARG A 76 50.85 42.36 105.55
N GLU A 77 49.57 42.57 105.81
CA GLU A 77 48.73 43.51 105.08
C GLU A 77 48.27 44.62 106.01
N MET A 78 48.25 45.84 105.48
CA MET A 78 47.78 47.02 106.20
C MET A 78 46.93 47.85 105.24
N LYS A 79 45.69 48.16 105.64
CA LYS A 79 44.85 49.07 104.87
C LYS A 79 45.36 50.50 105.02
N VAL A 80 45.28 51.29 103.97
CA VAL A 80 45.72 52.70 104.01
C VAL A 80 44.89 53.53 105.00
N SER A 81 43.62 53.16 105.24
CA SER A 81 42.77 53.70 106.30
C SER A 81 43.25 53.43 107.73
N ASP A 82 43.98 52.33 107.96
CA ASP A 82 44.42 51.92 109.28
C ASP A 82 45.77 52.53 109.67
N VAL A 83 46.46 53.18 108.74
CA VAL A 83 47.68 53.96 109.03
C VAL A 83 47.35 55.15 109.93
N LYS A 84 47.81 55.11 111.17
CA LYS A 84 47.72 56.20 112.16
C LYS A 84 48.73 57.29 111.80
N ALA A 85 50.03 56.96 111.85
CA ALA A 85 51.14 57.87 111.65
C ALA A 85 52.19 57.32 110.66
N ILE A 86 52.94 58.22 110.01
CA ILE A 86 54.02 57.89 109.08
C ILE A 86 55.27 58.65 109.55
N TYR A 87 56.23 57.97 110.15
CA TYR A 87 57.45 58.56 110.68
C TYR A 87 58.50 58.66 109.57
N GLY A 88 58.53 59.85 108.95
CA GLY A 88 59.31 60.13 107.75
C GLY A 88 60.76 60.60 107.95
N LYS A 89 61.19 60.82 109.20
CA LYS A 89 62.42 61.58 109.52
C LYS A 89 63.69 61.03 108.84
N PHE A 90 63.74 59.71 108.62
CA PHE A 90 64.91 59.01 108.07
C PHE A 90 64.70 58.45 106.65
N VAL A 91 63.70 58.94 105.89
CA VAL A 91 63.42 58.42 104.53
C VAL A 91 64.56 58.65 103.56
N ARG A 92 65.33 59.74 103.71
CA ARG A 92 66.56 59.99 102.93
C ARG A 92 67.66 58.95 103.22
N GLU A 93 67.63 58.28 104.37
CA GLU A 93 68.51 57.15 104.72
C GLU A 93 67.92 55.78 104.34
N GLY A 94 66.81 55.75 103.58
CA GLY A 94 66.14 54.50 103.22
C GLY A 94 65.43 53.81 104.38
N LYS A 95 64.96 54.57 105.39
CA LYS A 95 64.21 54.07 106.55
C LYS A 95 62.88 54.81 106.71
N LEU A 96 61.79 54.08 106.87
CA LEU A 96 60.43 54.60 107.04
C LEU A 96 59.69 53.76 108.06
N THR A 97 59.09 54.35 109.10
CA THR A 97 58.22 53.60 110.01
C THR A 97 56.77 54.00 109.80
N VAL A 98 55.90 53.04 109.54
CA VAL A 98 54.45 53.25 109.38
C VAL A 98 53.74 52.63 110.57
N GLU A 99 53.01 53.43 111.34
CA GLU A 99 52.29 52.99 112.53
C GLU A 99 50.79 52.88 112.24
N GLY A 100 50.21 51.73 112.55
CA GLY A 100 48.78 51.44 112.47
C GLY A 100 48.00 51.96 113.69
N LYS A 101 46.67 52.08 113.54
CA LYS A 101 45.75 52.41 114.65
C LYS A 101 45.68 51.34 115.72
N ASP A 102 45.95 50.09 115.33
CA ASP A 102 46.08 48.90 116.18
C ASP A 102 47.39 48.87 117.00
N GLY A 103 48.29 49.85 116.80
CA GLY A 103 49.60 49.90 117.45
C GLY A 103 50.68 49.09 116.73
N THR A 104 50.39 48.43 115.61
CA THR A 104 51.41 47.74 114.80
C THR A 104 52.33 48.76 114.15
N ARG A 105 53.65 48.63 114.32
CA ARG A 105 54.66 49.44 113.62
C ARG A 105 55.35 48.62 112.54
N VAL A 106 55.25 49.06 111.29
CA VAL A 106 55.98 48.47 110.16
C VAL A 106 57.23 49.31 109.89
N MET A 107 58.39 48.77 110.24
CA MET A 107 59.70 49.31 109.86
C MET A 107 60.03 48.89 108.43
N VAL A 108 59.96 49.83 107.51
CA VAL A 108 60.29 49.66 106.09
C VAL A 108 61.71 50.17 105.85
N ARG A 109 62.52 49.37 105.16
CA ARG A 109 63.90 49.68 104.77
C ARG A 109 64.11 49.36 103.30
N GLY A 110 64.83 50.20 102.56
CA GLY A 110 65.05 49.99 101.12
C GLY A 110 65.86 51.12 100.51
N ALA A 111 65.86 51.22 99.18
CA ALA A 111 66.42 52.38 98.52
C ALA A 111 65.70 53.67 98.99
N PRO A 112 66.39 54.80 99.21
CA PRO A 112 65.76 56.06 99.63
C PRO A 112 64.61 56.48 98.71
N GLU A 113 64.75 56.25 97.41
CA GLU A 113 63.73 56.50 96.41
C GLU A 113 62.49 55.63 96.59
N GLU A 114 62.67 54.31 96.83
CA GLU A 114 61.57 53.38 97.07
C GLU A 114 60.86 53.65 98.41
N CYS A 115 61.61 53.95 99.48
CA CYS A 115 61.02 54.39 100.74
C CYS A 115 60.25 55.70 100.59
N ALA A 116 60.77 56.65 99.80
CA ALA A 116 60.07 57.88 99.46
C ALA A 116 58.88 57.63 98.52
N ARG A 117 58.90 56.62 97.64
CA ARG A 117 57.75 56.20 96.82
C ARG A 117 56.65 55.60 97.70
N VAL A 118 56.97 54.69 98.63
CA VAL A 118 56.01 54.13 99.60
C VAL A 118 55.39 55.24 100.46
N MET A 119 56.22 56.13 101.02
CA MET A 119 55.75 57.29 101.78
C MET A 119 54.83 58.20 100.95
N ARG A 120 55.27 58.65 99.77
CA ARG A 120 54.48 59.53 98.89
C ARG A 120 53.18 58.85 98.47
N THR A 121 53.19 57.55 98.21
CA THR A 121 51.98 56.77 97.92
C THR A 121 51.00 56.79 99.09
N LEU A 122 51.45 56.41 100.30
CA LEU A 122 50.60 56.39 101.49
C LEU A 122 50.03 57.77 101.82
N THR A 123 50.85 58.83 101.76
CA THR A 123 50.41 60.21 101.98
C THR A 123 49.39 60.63 100.91
N THR A 124 49.66 60.37 99.63
CA THR A 124 48.77 60.75 98.51
C THR A 124 47.42 60.05 98.61
N LEU A 125 47.40 58.74 98.89
CA LEU A 125 46.16 57.97 99.05
C LEU A 125 45.37 58.34 100.31
N LYS A 126 46.03 58.86 101.35
CA LYS A 126 45.37 59.29 102.59
C LYS A 126 44.80 60.70 102.50
N SER A 127 45.53 61.69 101.95
CA SER A 127 45.16 63.12 102.07
C SER A 127 44.75 63.84 100.77
N GLN A 128 45.19 63.42 99.59
CA GLN A 128 44.93 64.16 98.34
C GLN A 128 43.51 63.92 97.79
N PRO A 129 42.93 64.79 96.94
CA PRO A 129 41.63 64.54 96.31
C PRO A 129 41.70 63.40 95.27
N LEU A 130 40.53 62.88 94.89
CA LEU A 130 40.39 61.66 94.07
C LEU A 130 41.11 61.73 92.71
N GLU A 131 41.01 62.85 91.98
CA GLU A 131 41.72 63.01 90.69
C GLU A 131 43.25 63.06 90.83
N ALA A 132 43.77 63.64 91.92
CA ALA A 132 45.20 63.61 92.21
C ALA A 132 45.69 62.19 92.54
N ARG A 133 44.87 61.39 93.24
CA ARG A 133 45.15 59.95 93.48
C ARG A 133 45.14 59.16 92.16
N LYS A 134 44.14 59.37 91.30
CA LYS A 134 44.06 58.74 89.97
C LYS A 134 45.31 59.04 89.14
N LYS A 135 45.69 60.32 89.03
CA LYS A 135 46.89 60.75 88.28
C LYS A 135 48.17 60.11 88.83
N TYR A 136 48.34 60.09 90.15
CA TYR A 136 49.50 59.47 90.81
C TYR A 136 49.56 57.96 90.57
N LEU A 137 48.44 57.24 90.75
CA LEU A 137 48.38 55.79 90.55
C LEU A 137 48.59 55.37 89.08
N ARG A 138 48.14 56.17 88.11
CA ARG A 138 48.46 55.95 86.68
C ARG A 138 49.94 56.14 86.37
N ALA A 139 50.59 57.11 87.00
CA ALA A 139 52.02 57.39 86.86
C ALA A 139 52.93 56.47 87.72
N LEU A 140 52.36 55.58 88.54
CA LEU A 140 53.12 54.73 89.45
C LEU A 140 53.56 53.44 88.74
N GLU A 141 54.83 53.40 88.34
CA GLU A 141 55.40 52.26 87.62
C GLU A 141 55.70 51.03 88.52
N ARG A 142 55.94 49.87 87.90
CA ARG A 142 56.43 48.67 88.60
C ARG A 142 57.88 48.88 89.04
N CYS A 143 58.34 48.21 90.10
CA CYS A 143 59.77 48.21 90.42
C CYS A 143 60.57 47.48 89.33
N GLY A 144 61.86 47.84 89.15
CA GLY A 144 62.69 47.33 88.05
C GLY A 144 62.78 45.80 87.99
N LYS A 145 62.79 45.10 89.14
CA LYS A 145 62.79 43.62 89.22
C LYS A 145 61.56 42.96 88.59
N CYS A 146 60.43 43.66 88.52
CA CYS A 146 59.18 43.13 87.96
C CYS A 146 59.06 43.38 86.45
N VAL A 147 59.73 44.39 85.91
CA VAL A 147 59.67 44.75 84.48
C VAL A 147 60.32 43.66 83.63
N GLY A 148 61.62 43.38 83.83
CA GLY A 148 62.36 42.41 83.00
C GLY A 148 61.85 40.97 83.06
N LYS A 149 61.08 40.59 84.09
CA LYS A 149 60.42 39.27 84.16
C LYS A 149 59.16 39.17 83.28
N CYS A 150 58.44 40.28 83.07
CA CYS A 150 57.27 40.30 82.20
C CYS A 150 57.69 40.21 80.73
N GLU A 151 58.67 41.03 80.32
CA GLU A 151 59.22 41.05 78.97
C GLU A 151 59.78 39.68 78.54
N ALA A 152 60.44 38.97 79.46
CA ALA A 152 60.94 37.62 79.22
C ALA A 152 59.83 36.55 79.09
N SER A 153 58.64 36.78 79.69
CA SER A 153 57.47 35.91 79.55
C SER A 153 56.76 36.17 78.22
N GLU A 154 56.54 37.45 77.90
CA GLU A 154 55.87 37.91 76.67
C GLU A 154 56.62 37.43 75.41
N ARG A 155 57.96 37.49 75.40
CA ARG A 155 58.77 36.93 74.30
C ARG A 155 58.59 35.42 74.10
N LYS A 156 58.49 34.65 75.19
CA LYS A 156 58.26 33.18 75.12
C LYS A 156 56.85 32.82 74.68
N GLU A 157 55.87 33.67 74.99
CA GLU A 157 54.50 33.49 74.49
C GLU A 157 54.37 33.87 73.01
N ALA A 158 55.06 34.92 72.56
CA ALA A 158 55.13 35.29 71.15
C ALA A 158 55.72 34.16 70.29
N GLU A 159 56.88 33.61 70.68
CA GLU A 159 57.53 32.48 69.98
C GLU A 159 56.62 31.23 69.91
N ARG A 160 55.83 30.98 70.97
CA ARG A 160 54.84 29.88 71.00
C ARG A 160 53.66 30.14 70.07
N ARG A 161 53.17 31.39 69.99
CA ARG A 161 52.08 31.78 69.09
C ARG A 161 52.52 31.69 67.63
N GLU A 162 53.75 32.10 67.32
CA GLU A 162 54.37 32.00 65.99
C GLU A 162 54.47 30.54 65.52
N LYS A 163 55.05 29.65 66.34
CA LYS A 163 55.11 28.20 66.05
C LYS A 163 53.75 27.52 65.97
N ALA A 164 52.73 28.04 66.65
CA ALA A 164 51.36 27.55 66.52
C ALA A 164 50.71 28.02 65.20
N ALA A 165 50.93 29.29 64.81
CA ALA A 165 50.44 29.85 63.55
C ALA A 165 51.07 29.16 62.33
N GLU A 166 52.38 28.88 62.36
CA GLU A 166 53.08 28.14 61.30
C GLU A 166 52.50 26.73 61.11
N ARG A 167 52.23 26.01 62.21
CA ARG A 167 51.59 24.68 62.16
C ARG A 167 50.17 24.75 61.62
N ALA A 168 49.38 25.74 62.06
CA ALA A 168 48.03 25.95 61.56
C ALA A 168 48.00 26.29 60.06
N ALA A 169 48.93 27.13 59.58
CA ALA A 169 49.07 27.44 58.16
C ALA A 169 49.40 26.19 57.32
N ARG A 170 50.36 25.37 57.78
CA ARG A 170 50.75 24.12 57.10
C ARG A 170 49.66 23.05 57.11
N GLU A 171 48.77 23.06 58.11
CA GLU A 171 47.61 22.17 58.16
C GLU A 171 46.46 22.68 57.26
N ALA A 172 46.23 24.00 57.23
CA ALA A 172 45.29 24.64 56.32
C ALA A 172 45.68 24.40 54.84
N GLU A 173 46.96 24.52 54.49
CA GLU A 173 47.48 24.21 53.16
C GLU A 173 47.20 22.75 52.76
N LYS A 174 47.48 21.78 53.64
CA LYS A 174 47.17 20.37 53.41
C LYS A 174 45.68 20.10 53.23
N ASN A 175 44.82 20.82 53.94
CA ASN A 175 43.37 20.67 53.82
C ASN A 175 42.86 21.31 52.52
N ALA A 176 43.36 22.49 52.14
CA ALA A 176 43.06 23.12 50.86
C ALA A 176 43.45 22.24 49.66
N VAL A 177 44.62 21.57 49.70
CA VAL A 177 45.03 20.62 48.65
C VAL A 177 44.10 19.40 48.57
N LYS A 178 43.65 18.87 49.71
CA LYS A 178 42.66 17.77 49.73
C LYS A 178 41.30 18.19 49.19
N GLU A 179 40.82 19.38 49.55
CA GLU A 179 39.56 19.93 49.05
C GLU A 179 39.62 20.21 47.55
N ALA A 180 40.72 20.78 47.05
CA ALA A 180 40.96 20.98 45.63
C ALA A 180 40.94 19.65 44.85
N ALA A 181 41.66 18.63 45.32
CA ALA A 181 41.66 17.29 44.71
C ALA A 181 40.30 16.60 44.77
N SER A 182 39.52 16.83 45.84
CA SER A 182 38.14 16.34 45.96
C SER A 182 37.20 17.04 44.97
N ALA A 183 37.31 18.37 44.85
CA ALA A 183 36.54 19.18 43.91
C ALA A 183 36.86 18.85 42.45
N GLU A 184 38.12 18.62 42.11
CA GLU A 184 38.54 18.16 40.78
C GLU A 184 37.98 16.77 40.47
N LYS A 185 38.04 15.83 41.41
CA LYS A 185 37.43 14.49 41.28
C LYS A 185 35.91 14.54 41.15
N LYS A 186 35.25 15.50 41.81
CA LYS A 186 33.81 15.77 41.66
C LYS A 186 33.50 16.31 40.25
N ARG A 187 34.21 17.34 39.81
CA ARG A 187 34.09 17.91 38.45
C ARG A 187 34.30 16.85 37.36
N LYS A 188 35.30 15.98 37.51
CA LYS A 188 35.54 14.90 36.54
C LYS A 188 34.35 13.94 36.43
N ARG A 189 33.72 13.58 37.56
CA ARG A 189 32.49 12.76 37.57
C ARG A 189 31.31 13.48 36.94
N GLU A 190 31.13 14.77 37.23
CA GLU A 190 30.07 15.60 36.64
C GLU A 190 30.23 15.71 35.11
N VAL A 191 31.47 15.81 34.60
CA VAL A 191 31.77 15.77 33.16
C VAL A 191 31.50 14.38 32.57
N GLU A 192 31.99 13.30 33.18
CA GLU A 192 31.72 11.92 32.72
C GLU A 192 30.22 11.57 32.73
N GLU A 193 29.43 12.14 33.65
CA GLU A 193 27.98 11.99 33.70
C GLU A 193 27.28 12.83 32.62
N PHE A 194 27.71 14.07 32.41
CA PHE A 194 27.22 14.91 31.33
C PHE A 194 27.48 14.29 29.94
N GLU A 195 28.69 13.77 29.70
CA GLU A 195 29.03 13.09 28.45
C GLU A 195 28.17 11.84 28.21
N LYS A 196 27.88 11.05 29.26
CA LYS A 196 26.95 9.91 29.18
C LYS A 196 25.52 10.37 28.87
N ASN A 197 25.06 11.45 29.48
CA ASN A 197 23.72 11.99 29.24
C ASN A 197 23.59 12.53 27.80
N VAL A 198 24.62 13.21 27.28
CA VAL A 198 24.69 13.63 25.87
C VAL A 198 24.76 12.43 24.92
N ALA A 199 25.52 11.38 25.25
CA ALA A 199 25.56 10.16 24.44
C ALA A 199 24.21 9.43 24.42
N ASN A 200 23.49 9.40 25.55
CA ASN A 200 22.15 8.84 25.65
C ASN A 200 21.11 9.66 24.89
N ALA A 201 21.14 11.00 24.98
CA ALA A 201 20.28 11.88 24.19
C ALA A 201 20.48 11.65 22.69
N ASN A 202 21.73 11.73 22.21
CA ASN A 202 22.08 11.44 20.82
C ASN A 202 21.71 10.01 20.36
N LYS A 203 21.53 9.06 21.28
CA LYS A 203 21.03 7.72 20.95
C LYS A 203 19.51 7.72 20.78
N LEU A 204 18.78 8.36 21.70
CA LEU A 204 17.33 8.53 21.63
C LEU A 204 16.92 9.32 20.39
N ASP A 205 17.65 10.37 20.02
CA ASP A 205 17.38 11.17 18.83
C ASP A 205 17.48 10.32 17.54
N ARG A 206 18.52 9.47 17.42
CA ARG A 206 18.64 8.52 16.29
C ARG A 206 17.54 7.43 16.30
N GLU A 207 17.09 7.02 17.48
CA GLU A 207 15.96 6.08 17.61
C GLU A 207 14.65 6.75 17.16
N LEU A 208 14.45 8.03 17.48
CA LEU A 208 13.31 8.83 17.01
C LEU A 208 13.36 9.03 15.48
N GLU A 209 14.48 9.48 14.92
CA GLU A 209 14.67 9.61 13.45
C GLU A 209 14.35 8.29 12.73
N SER A 210 14.81 7.16 13.27
CA SER A 210 14.51 5.83 12.72
C SER A 210 13.03 5.44 12.82
N LEU A 211 12.32 5.89 13.85
CA LEU A 211 10.89 5.67 14.00
C LEU A 211 10.07 6.58 13.08
N GLU A 212 10.49 7.82 12.87
CA GLU A 212 9.86 8.74 11.92
C GLU A 212 10.05 8.28 10.47
N GLU A 213 11.23 7.78 10.11
CA GLU A 213 11.48 7.18 8.79
C GLU A 213 10.66 5.90 8.56
N LYS A 214 10.46 5.07 9.60
CA LYS A 214 9.54 3.92 9.54
C LYS A 214 8.09 4.36 9.40
N LYS A 215 7.69 5.42 10.12
CA LYS A 215 6.33 5.97 10.06
C LYS A 215 6.00 6.51 8.67
N SER A 216 6.91 7.28 8.05
CA SER A 216 6.69 7.82 6.70
C SER A 216 6.61 6.72 5.65
N LYS A 217 7.44 5.66 5.75
CA LYS A 217 7.33 4.46 4.91
C LYS A 217 5.99 3.73 5.09
N VAL A 218 5.49 3.63 6.33
CA VAL A 218 4.16 3.06 6.62
C VAL A 218 3.02 3.93 6.08
N GLU A 219 3.16 5.26 6.09
CA GLU A 219 2.16 6.17 5.51
C GLU A 219 2.16 6.14 3.98
N SER A 220 3.33 6.09 3.32
CA SER A 220 3.44 5.89 1.86
C SER A 220 2.77 4.58 1.42
N THR A 221 3.15 3.46 2.04
CA THR A 221 2.58 2.14 1.71
C THR A 221 1.08 2.06 1.99
N LYS A 222 0.56 2.73 3.03
CA LYS A 222 -0.89 2.86 3.24
C LYS A 222 -1.58 3.64 2.11
N ALA A 223 -0.98 4.72 1.62
CA ALA A 223 -1.51 5.49 0.50
C ALA A 223 -1.51 4.68 -0.81
N GLU A 224 -0.43 3.94 -1.08
CA GLU A 224 -0.34 2.99 -2.21
C GLU A 224 -1.41 1.90 -2.15
N ILE A 225 -1.59 1.26 -0.97
CA ILE A 225 -2.65 0.25 -0.76
C ILE A 225 -4.04 0.86 -0.96
N ALA A 226 -4.28 2.09 -0.52
CA ALA A 226 -5.56 2.77 -0.72
C ALA A 226 -5.82 3.09 -2.21
N ALA A 227 -4.80 3.48 -2.96
CA ALA A 227 -4.88 3.71 -4.40
C ALA A 227 -5.18 2.40 -5.16
N LEU A 228 -4.42 1.33 -4.90
CA LEU A 228 -4.63 0.00 -5.49
C LEU A 228 -6.02 -0.56 -5.16
N LYS A 229 -6.52 -0.35 -3.94
CA LYS A 229 -7.88 -0.77 -3.56
C LYS A 229 -8.95 -0.06 -4.41
N LYS A 230 -8.78 1.24 -4.66
CA LYS A 230 -9.68 2.03 -5.51
C LYS A 230 -9.62 1.61 -6.98
N GLU A 231 -8.44 1.25 -7.47
CA GLU A 231 -8.24 0.72 -8.82
C GLU A 231 -8.96 -0.63 -9.01
N ILE A 232 -8.71 -1.59 -8.11
CA ILE A 232 -9.39 -2.91 -8.09
C ILE A 232 -10.92 -2.77 -7.98
N GLU A 233 -11.41 -1.81 -7.18
CA GLU A 233 -12.83 -1.51 -7.07
C GLU A 233 -13.41 -0.96 -8.39
N GLY A 234 -12.67 -0.08 -9.08
CA GLY A 234 -13.03 0.40 -10.42
C GLY A 234 -13.05 -0.71 -11.48
N GLU A 235 -12.07 -1.61 -11.47
CA GLU A 235 -12.01 -2.78 -12.38
C GLU A 235 -13.13 -3.78 -12.10
N ARG A 236 -13.48 -4.01 -10.83
CA ARG A 236 -14.62 -4.87 -10.46
C ARG A 236 -15.93 -4.30 -11.01
N ASP A 237 -16.12 -2.99 -10.92
CA ASP A 237 -17.32 -2.31 -11.41
C ASP A 237 -17.39 -2.27 -12.95
N THR A 238 -16.26 -2.19 -13.68
CA THR A 238 -16.26 -2.33 -15.16
C THR A 238 -16.56 -3.76 -15.58
N LEU A 239 -15.92 -4.76 -14.96
CA LEU A 239 -16.19 -6.18 -15.22
C LEU A 239 -17.64 -6.56 -14.92
N GLN A 240 -18.26 -5.96 -13.90
CA GLN A 240 -19.67 -6.18 -13.61
C GLN A 240 -20.59 -5.64 -14.73
N ARG A 241 -20.31 -4.44 -15.27
CA ARG A 241 -21.06 -3.89 -16.42
C ARG A 241 -20.87 -4.73 -17.68
N GLU A 242 -19.65 -5.18 -17.97
CA GLU A 242 -19.38 -6.08 -19.09
C GLU A 242 -20.11 -7.42 -18.95
N LYS A 243 -20.15 -7.99 -17.74
CA LYS A 243 -20.93 -9.21 -17.44
C LYS A 243 -22.42 -8.99 -17.66
N GLU A 244 -22.99 -7.87 -17.23
CA GLU A 244 -24.40 -7.52 -17.45
C GLU A 244 -24.71 -7.33 -18.94
N GLU A 245 -23.81 -6.71 -19.72
CA GLU A 245 -23.92 -6.59 -21.17
C GLU A 245 -23.85 -7.95 -21.88
N ILE A 246 -22.93 -8.84 -21.48
CA ILE A 246 -22.84 -10.21 -22.01
C ILE A 246 -24.14 -10.99 -21.71
N VAL A 247 -24.70 -10.84 -20.51
CA VAL A 247 -25.99 -11.47 -20.14
C VAL A 247 -27.14 -10.90 -20.99
N ARG A 248 -27.18 -9.58 -21.23
CA ARG A 248 -28.16 -8.94 -22.12
C ARG A 248 -28.03 -9.50 -23.55
N ARG A 249 -26.82 -9.50 -24.11
CA ARG A 249 -26.59 -9.99 -25.48
C ARG A 249 -26.87 -11.48 -25.64
N ARG A 250 -26.65 -12.29 -24.59
CA ARG A 250 -27.02 -13.71 -24.58
C ARG A 250 -28.54 -13.92 -24.63
N ARG A 251 -29.33 -13.06 -23.98
CA ARG A 251 -30.80 -13.09 -24.08
C ARG A 251 -31.27 -12.68 -25.47
N GLU A 252 -30.74 -11.57 -25.99
CA GLU A 252 -31.01 -11.12 -27.38
C GLU A 252 -30.77 -12.25 -28.39
N LEU A 253 -29.61 -12.91 -28.34
CA LEU A 253 -29.28 -14.05 -29.21
C LEU A 253 -30.18 -15.29 -28.98
N GLN A 254 -30.68 -15.51 -27.77
CA GLN A 254 -31.60 -16.61 -27.47
C GLN A 254 -32.99 -16.36 -28.06
N ASP A 255 -33.46 -15.12 -28.04
CA ASP A 255 -34.74 -14.72 -28.61
C ASP A 255 -34.66 -14.61 -30.15
N GLU A 256 -33.54 -14.12 -30.71
CA GLU A 256 -33.21 -14.24 -32.14
C GLU A 256 -33.25 -15.73 -32.59
N ARG A 257 -32.63 -16.64 -31.83
CA ARG A 257 -32.67 -18.09 -32.13
C ARG A 257 -34.11 -18.64 -32.13
N ARG A 258 -34.93 -18.26 -31.15
CA ARG A 258 -36.35 -18.70 -31.07
C ARG A 258 -37.17 -18.21 -32.27
N LEU A 259 -36.96 -16.95 -32.68
CA LEU A 259 -37.62 -16.39 -33.85
C LEU A 259 -37.24 -17.12 -35.14
N LEU A 260 -35.95 -17.42 -35.33
CA LEU A 260 -35.46 -18.20 -36.48
C LEU A 260 -35.98 -19.64 -36.46
N GLU A 261 -36.11 -20.27 -35.29
CA GLU A 261 -36.66 -21.62 -35.12
C GLU A 261 -38.16 -21.65 -35.48
N HIS A 262 -38.93 -20.62 -35.11
CA HIS A 262 -40.33 -20.44 -35.54
C HIS A 262 -40.42 -20.28 -37.07
N GLN A 263 -39.65 -19.35 -37.65
CA GLN A 263 -39.66 -19.10 -39.10
C GLN A 263 -39.23 -20.33 -39.92
N ALA A 264 -38.27 -21.11 -39.42
CA ALA A 264 -37.87 -22.37 -40.04
C ALA A 264 -39.03 -23.39 -40.01
N GLY A 265 -39.79 -23.45 -38.92
CA GLY A 265 -41.01 -24.27 -38.82
C GLY A 265 -42.10 -23.84 -39.80
N GLU A 266 -42.35 -22.54 -39.93
CA GLU A 266 -43.32 -22.00 -40.91
C GLU A 266 -42.92 -22.33 -42.36
N VAL A 267 -41.64 -22.17 -42.71
CA VAL A 267 -41.11 -22.53 -44.04
C VAL A 267 -41.19 -24.04 -44.29
N ALA A 268 -40.95 -24.88 -43.27
CA ALA A 268 -41.11 -26.33 -43.39
C ALA A 268 -42.57 -26.71 -43.66
N ALA A 269 -43.52 -26.15 -42.90
CA ALA A 269 -44.95 -26.39 -43.11
C ALA A 269 -45.47 -25.86 -44.45
N GLN A 270 -44.90 -24.77 -44.98
CA GLN A 270 -45.20 -24.30 -46.34
C GLN A 270 -44.67 -25.26 -47.42
N ARG A 271 -43.47 -25.83 -47.23
CA ARG A 271 -42.91 -26.83 -48.16
C ARG A 271 -43.73 -28.10 -48.19
N GLU A 272 -44.14 -28.61 -47.03
CA GLU A 272 -45.01 -29.80 -46.93
C GLU A 272 -46.32 -29.59 -47.68
N LYS A 273 -46.97 -28.42 -47.50
CA LYS A 273 -48.19 -28.06 -48.25
C LYS A 273 -47.96 -28.01 -49.77
N LEU A 274 -46.89 -27.37 -50.21
CA LEU A 274 -46.56 -27.31 -51.65
C LEU A 274 -46.24 -28.70 -52.22
N GLU A 275 -45.69 -29.61 -51.42
CA GLU A 275 -45.44 -30.99 -51.80
C GLU A 275 -46.74 -31.81 -51.88
N THR A 276 -47.68 -31.63 -50.93
CA THR A 276 -49.01 -32.26 -51.01
C THR A 276 -49.84 -31.73 -52.18
N ASP A 277 -49.82 -30.42 -52.43
CA ASP A 277 -50.52 -29.79 -53.55
C ASP A 277 -49.94 -30.27 -54.88
N ARG A 278 -48.60 -30.33 -54.98
CA ARG A 278 -47.91 -30.90 -56.15
C ARG A 278 -48.34 -32.35 -56.40
N ASN A 279 -48.29 -33.21 -55.38
CA ASN A 279 -48.70 -34.61 -55.50
C ASN A 279 -50.17 -34.75 -55.93
N LEU A 280 -51.07 -33.88 -55.47
CA LEU A 280 -52.45 -33.83 -55.93
C LEU A 280 -52.53 -33.46 -57.42
N THR A 281 -51.84 -32.40 -57.85
CA THR A 281 -51.83 -31.99 -59.27
C THR A 281 -51.20 -33.03 -60.19
N GLU A 282 -50.16 -33.76 -59.75
CA GLU A 282 -49.59 -34.88 -60.51
C GLU A 282 -50.56 -36.05 -60.63
N MET A 283 -51.35 -36.35 -59.58
CA MET A 283 -52.40 -37.37 -59.62
C MET A 283 -53.60 -36.97 -60.48
N GLU A 284 -53.97 -35.68 -60.51
CA GLU A 284 -55.00 -35.15 -61.40
C GLU A 284 -54.54 -35.14 -62.87
N GLY A 285 -53.28 -34.76 -63.13
CA GLY A 285 -52.66 -34.84 -64.45
C GLY A 285 -52.73 -36.25 -65.02
N ARG A 286 -52.33 -37.27 -64.26
CA ARG A 286 -52.43 -38.69 -64.69
C ARG A 286 -53.86 -39.13 -65.01
N LYS A 287 -54.86 -38.72 -64.21
CA LYS A 287 -56.27 -39.03 -64.49
C LYS A 287 -56.74 -38.41 -65.80
N LEU A 288 -56.31 -37.17 -66.09
CA LEU A 288 -56.62 -36.49 -67.35
C LEU A 288 -55.90 -37.15 -68.54
N GLU A 289 -54.66 -37.60 -68.36
CA GLU A 289 -53.93 -38.38 -69.37
C GLU A 289 -54.64 -39.72 -69.67
N ASP A 290 -55.03 -40.48 -68.65
CA ASP A 290 -55.82 -41.72 -68.79
C ASP A 290 -57.17 -41.47 -69.48
N GLU A 291 -57.86 -40.37 -69.14
CA GLU A 291 -59.14 -40.00 -69.76
C GLU A 291 -58.96 -39.56 -71.22
N ILE A 292 -57.88 -38.82 -71.54
CA ILE A 292 -57.51 -38.49 -72.92
C ILE A 292 -57.23 -39.78 -73.70
N GLU A 293 -56.48 -40.74 -73.15
CA GLU A 293 -56.22 -42.01 -73.84
C GLU A 293 -57.50 -42.85 -74.06
N GLN A 294 -58.39 -42.90 -73.08
CA GLN A 294 -59.70 -43.56 -73.27
C GLN A 294 -60.54 -42.85 -74.34
N ASN A 295 -60.52 -41.52 -74.38
CA ASN A 295 -61.28 -40.75 -75.36
C ASN A 295 -60.66 -40.80 -76.77
N THR A 296 -59.33 -40.92 -76.93
CA THR A 296 -58.70 -41.15 -78.24
C THR A 296 -59.00 -42.57 -78.74
N ARG A 297 -58.93 -43.59 -77.88
CA ARG A 297 -59.34 -44.97 -78.22
C ARG A 297 -60.82 -45.03 -78.64
N ARG A 298 -61.73 -44.38 -77.91
CA ARG A 298 -63.16 -44.26 -78.28
C ARG A 298 -63.37 -43.55 -79.60
N ARG A 299 -62.65 -42.45 -79.88
CA ARG A 299 -62.71 -41.76 -81.17
C ARG A 299 -62.28 -42.67 -82.32
N ALA A 300 -61.16 -43.38 -82.18
CA ALA A 300 -60.70 -44.33 -83.19
C ALA A 300 -61.72 -45.46 -83.43
N GLN A 301 -62.35 -45.99 -82.36
CA GLN A 301 -63.43 -46.97 -82.50
C GLN A 301 -64.64 -46.41 -83.26
N ILE A 302 -65.11 -45.21 -82.91
CA ILE A 302 -66.22 -44.55 -83.61
C ILE A 302 -65.85 -44.27 -85.09
N GLU A 303 -64.60 -43.92 -85.38
CA GLU A 303 -64.13 -43.74 -86.77
C GLU A 303 -64.16 -45.05 -87.56
N THR A 304 -63.81 -46.20 -86.94
CA THR A 304 -63.98 -47.52 -87.58
C THR A 304 -65.44 -47.89 -87.77
N GLU A 305 -66.31 -47.67 -86.78
CA GLU A 305 -67.76 -47.93 -86.90
C GLU A 305 -68.42 -47.05 -87.98
N ILE A 306 -67.98 -45.79 -88.13
CA ILE A 306 -68.42 -44.90 -89.22
C ILE A 306 -67.96 -45.42 -90.59
N ALA A 307 -66.76 -46.00 -90.68
CA ALA A 307 -66.28 -46.62 -91.92
C ALA A 307 -67.13 -47.86 -92.28
N ASP A 308 -67.39 -48.75 -91.32
CA ASP A 308 -68.22 -49.94 -91.52
C ASP A 308 -69.67 -49.57 -91.93
N VAL A 309 -70.27 -48.56 -91.28
CA VAL A 309 -71.60 -48.05 -91.65
C VAL A 309 -71.60 -47.43 -93.05
N ARG A 310 -70.53 -46.71 -93.44
CA ARG A 310 -70.38 -46.16 -94.79
C ARG A 310 -70.29 -47.28 -95.83
N ASP A 311 -69.61 -48.38 -95.51
CA ASP A 311 -69.43 -49.51 -96.41
C ASP A 311 -70.70 -50.35 -96.52
N LEU A 312 -71.43 -50.53 -95.42
CA LEU A 312 -72.77 -51.10 -95.41
C LEU A 312 -73.75 -50.22 -96.23
N ALA A 313 -73.66 -48.90 -96.13
CA ALA A 313 -74.46 -48.00 -96.96
C ALA A 313 -74.14 -48.17 -98.46
N ARG A 314 -72.85 -48.29 -98.84
CA ARG A 314 -72.42 -48.53 -100.22
C ARG A 314 -72.91 -49.89 -100.77
N THR A 315 -72.84 -50.95 -99.97
CA THR A 315 -73.37 -52.27 -100.37
C THR A 315 -74.89 -52.26 -100.49
N LEU A 316 -75.61 -51.59 -99.58
CA LEU A 316 -77.06 -51.41 -99.67
C LEU A 316 -77.49 -50.58 -100.89
N THR A 317 -76.71 -49.58 -101.34
CA THR A 317 -77.00 -48.88 -102.59
C THR A 317 -76.82 -49.78 -103.81
N LEU A 318 -75.76 -50.60 -103.85
CA LEU A 318 -75.52 -51.55 -104.93
C LEU A 318 -76.60 -52.64 -105.00
N GLU A 319 -77.04 -53.18 -103.86
CA GLU A 319 -78.15 -54.15 -103.82
C GLU A 319 -79.50 -53.49 -104.17
N ARG A 320 -79.74 -52.22 -103.83
CA ARG A 320 -80.92 -51.47 -104.31
C ARG A 320 -80.89 -51.30 -105.83
N GLU A 321 -79.74 -50.96 -106.42
CA GLU A 321 -79.59 -50.91 -107.88
C GLU A 321 -79.80 -52.28 -108.53
N ARG A 322 -79.23 -53.35 -107.95
CA ARG A 322 -79.39 -54.73 -108.43
C ARG A 322 -80.87 -55.14 -108.42
N LEU A 323 -81.57 -54.88 -107.32
CA LEU A 323 -83.01 -55.12 -107.19
C LEU A 323 -83.82 -54.25 -108.17
N ALA A 324 -83.41 -53.01 -108.44
CA ALA A 324 -84.03 -52.17 -109.46
C ALA A 324 -83.85 -52.73 -110.88
N ARG A 325 -82.64 -53.23 -111.21
CA ARG A 325 -82.37 -53.92 -112.49
C ARG A 325 -83.21 -55.19 -112.63
N VAL A 326 -83.30 -56.02 -111.58
CA VAL A 326 -84.15 -57.23 -111.57
C VAL A 326 -85.64 -56.88 -111.70
N LYS A 327 -86.11 -55.83 -111.02
CA LYS A 327 -87.49 -55.32 -111.20
C LYS A 327 -87.74 -54.80 -112.61
N SER A 328 -86.75 -54.15 -113.24
CA SER A 328 -86.85 -53.74 -114.65
C SER A 328 -86.92 -54.95 -115.57
N MET A 329 -86.07 -55.96 -115.37
CA MET A 329 -86.11 -57.21 -116.14
C MET A 329 -87.47 -57.91 -116.03
N HIS A 330 -88.02 -58.05 -114.83
CA HIS A 330 -89.36 -58.62 -114.64
C HIS A 330 -90.48 -57.75 -115.21
N LYS A 331 -90.32 -56.41 -115.20
CA LYS A 331 -91.25 -55.50 -115.88
C LYS A 331 -91.19 -55.69 -117.40
N ASP A 332 -90.00 -55.79 -117.98
CA ASP A 332 -89.78 -56.04 -119.41
C ASP A 332 -90.29 -57.43 -119.81
N GLU A 333 -90.10 -58.45 -118.97
CA GLU A 333 -90.67 -59.79 -119.15
C GLU A 333 -92.19 -59.77 -119.08
N HIS A 334 -92.77 -59.07 -118.09
CA HIS A 334 -94.22 -58.92 -117.98
C HIS A 334 -94.78 -58.13 -119.17
N GLU A 335 -94.12 -57.08 -119.63
CA GLU A 335 -94.50 -56.34 -120.83
C GLU A 335 -94.35 -57.17 -122.11
N ARG A 336 -93.36 -58.06 -122.21
CA ARG A 336 -93.22 -59.01 -123.33
C ARG A 336 -94.29 -60.09 -123.28
N ALA A 337 -94.58 -60.64 -122.11
CA ALA A 337 -95.64 -61.62 -121.91
C ALA A 337 -97.01 -60.99 -122.20
N GLN A 338 -97.22 -59.74 -121.79
CA GLN A 338 -98.43 -59.00 -122.06
C GLN A 338 -98.54 -58.64 -123.55
N ARG A 339 -97.45 -58.18 -124.19
CA ARG A 339 -97.39 -58.03 -125.66
C ARG A 339 -97.64 -59.35 -126.40
N ALA A 340 -97.16 -60.49 -125.90
CA ALA A 340 -97.42 -61.79 -126.49
C ALA A 340 -98.87 -62.25 -126.29
N VAL A 341 -99.50 -61.91 -125.16
CA VAL A 341 -100.95 -62.08 -124.93
C VAL A 341 -101.75 -61.14 -125.82
N ASP A 342 -101.32 -59.89 -126.00
CA ASP A 342 -101.95 -58.92 -126.89
C ASP A 342 -101.81 -59.37 -128.36
N GLU A 343 -100.65 -59.90 -128.78
CA GLU A 343 -100.44 -60.53 -130.09
C GLU A 343 -101.24 -61.82 -130.30
N GLU A 344 -101.43 -62.63 -129.25
CA GLU A 344 -102.28 -63.83 -129.32
C GLU A 344 -103.77 -63.45 -129.32
N MET A 345 -104.14 -62.39 -128.60
CA MET A 345 -105.46 -61.76 -128.66
C MET A 345 -105.69 -61.09 -130.00
N ASP A 346 -104.67 -60.50 -130.64
CA ASP A 346 -104.75 -59.96 -132.00
C ASP A 346 -104.74 -61.07 -133.05
N ARG A 347 -104.03 -62.20 -132.85
CA ARG A 347 -104.18 -63.41 -133.68
C ARG A 347 -105.58 -64.01 -133.54
N ARG A 348 -106.14 -64.03 -132.32
CA ARG A 348 -107.52 -64.44 -132.06
C ARG A 348 -108.53 -63.43 -132.64
N ALA A 349 -108.21 -62.14 -132.61
CA ALA A 349 -109.01 -61.08 -133.21
C ALA A 349 -108.85 -61.02 -134.73
N GLN A 350 -107.76 -61.48 -135.33
CA GLN A 350 -107.60 -61.66 -136.78
C GLN A 350 -108.37 -62.91 -137.25
N ARG A 351 -108.32 -64.01 -136.48
CA ARG A 351 -109.20 -65.18 -136.67
C ARG A 351 -110.67 -64.81 -136.52
N ALA A 352 -111.01 -63.86 -135.63
CA ALA A 352 -112.36 -63.32 -135.50
C ALA A 352 -112.73 -62.31 -136.60
N ARG A 353 -111.83 -61.37 -136.96
CA ARG A 353 -112.03 -60.33 -138.00
C ARG A 353 -112.04 -60.87 -139.43
N ALA A 354 -111.70 -62.14 -139.63
CA ALA A 354 -112.08 -62.88 -140.84
C ALA A 354 -113.61 -63.08 -140.95
N ASN A 355 -114.38 -62.84 -139.87
CA ASN A 355 -115.84 -62.84 -139.83
C ASN A 355 -116.37 -61.60 -139.09
N ALA A 356 -116.98 -60.69 -139.85
CA ALA A 356 -117.63 -59.44 -139.45
C ALA A 356 -116.69 -58.26 -139.10
N PHE A 357 -117.03 -57.11 -139.70
CA PHE A 357 -116.27 -55.87 -139.68
C PHE A 357 -117.24 -54.72 -139.49
N ASN A 358 -117.22 -54.01 -138.35
CA ASN A 358 -117.43 -52.55 -138.33
C ASN A 358 -117.23 -51.86 -136.96
N MET A 359 -116.94 -50.55 -137.06
CA MET A 359 -117.20 -49.44 -136.11
C MET A 359 -116.17 -49.08 -135.01
N SER A 360 -115.92 -47.76 -134.98
CA SER A 360 -115.26 -46.88 -133.99
C SER A 360 -116.37 -46.34 -133.01
N PRO A 361 -116.20 -45.31 -132.13
CA PRO A 361 -115.02 -44.49 -131.76
C PRO A 361 -114.90 -44.11 -130.23
N SER A 362 -113.91 -43.25 -129.92
CA SER A 362 -114.01 -42.07 -129.02
C SER A 362 -113.66 -42.12 -127.50
N THR A 363 -112.83 -41.13 -127.11
CA THR A 363 -112.75 -40.36 -125.81
C THR A 363 -112.44 -41.04 -124.46
N PHE A 364 -111.53 -40.43 -123.66
CA PHE A 364 -111.82 -39.76 -122.35
C PHE A 364 -110.56 -39.11 -121.69
N TYR A 365 -110.70 -38.40 -120.55
CA TYR A 365 -109.81 -37.31 -120.03
C TYR A 365 -108.90 -37.62 -118.80
N GLY A 366 -107.81 -36.82 -118.65
CA GLY A 366 -107.35 -36.23 -117.36
C GLY A 366 -105.94 -36.63 -116.83
N LYS A 367 -105.27 -35.97 -115.85
CA LYS A 367 -105.27 -34.61 -115.24
C LYS A 367 -104.26 -34.55 -114.03
N LYS A 368 -103.02 -34.04 -114.17
CA LYS A 368 -102.08 -33.46 -113.11
C LYS A 368 -101.63 -34.41 -111.93
N PRO A 369 -100.67 -34.11 -110.99
CA PRO A 369 -99.97 -32.83 -110.65
C PRO A 369 -98.46 -32.81 -110.19
N LYS A 370 -97.85 -31.59 -110.22
CA LYS A 370 -96.94 -30.86 -109.26
C LYS A 370 -95.61 -31.41 -108.62
N LYS A 371 -94.55 -30.56 -108.76
CA LYS A 371 -93.43 -30.14 -107.81
C LYS A 371 -92.41 -31.20 -107.29
N ALA A 372 -91.15 -30.89 -106.94
CA ALA A 372 -90.36 -29.64 -106.93
C ALA A 372 -88.82 -29.87 -106.95
N VAL A 373 -88.08 -28.92 -107.56
CA VAL A 373 -86.64 -28.54 -107.42
C VAL A 373 -86.53 -27.10 -108.02
N VAL A 374 -85.47 -26.26 -107.93
CA VAL A 374 -84.06 -26.34 -107.47
C VAL A 374 -83.78 -25.22 -106.40
N LEU A 375 -82.51 -24.87 -106.21
CA LEU A 375 -81.79 -23.88 -105.38
C LEU A 375 -81.33 -22.65 -106.19
N ASP A 376 -80.80 -21.64 -105.46
CA ASP A 376 -79.75 -20.62 -105.77
C ASP A 376 -79.80 -19.80 -107.08
N ASP A 377 -79.79 -18.45 -106.96
CA ASP A 377 -78.55 -17.65 -107.13
C ASP A 377 -78.77 -16.18 -106.64
N ASP A 378 -77.67 -15.46 -106.40
CA ASP A 378 -77.60 -14.13 -105.77
C ASP A 378 -77.21 -13.08 -106.83
N ASP A 379 -78.20 -12.42 -107.45
CA ASP A 379 -77.99 -11.44 -108.54
C ASP A 379 -77.57 -10.07 -107.99
N SER A 380 -76.46 -9.54 -108.53
CA SER A 380 -75.92 -8.21 -108.26
C SER A 380 -75.76 -7.44 -109.56
N ASP A 381 -76.75 -6.60 -109.86
CA ASP A 381 -76.79 -5.54 -110.87
C ASP A 381 -77.53 -4.34 -110.21
N ASP A 382 -77.35 -3.06 -110.55
CA ASP A 382 -76.54 -2.46 -111.61
C ASP A 382 -76.11 -1.02 -111.22
N ASP A 383 -75.32 -0.41 -112.10
CA ASP A 383 -74.84 0.98 -112.18
C ASP A 383 -75.71 2.13 -111.61
N ASP A 384 -75.04 3.21 -111.18
CA ASP A 384 -75.18 4.51 -111.87
C ASP A 384 -74.01 5.48 -111.53
N ASP A 385 -73.51 6.17 -112.55
CA ASP A 385 -72.45 7.19 -112.50
C ASP A 385 -72.92 8.50 -111.81
N ASP A 386 -71.99 9.29 -111.23
CA ASP A 386 -71.82 10.69 -111.68
C ASP A 386 -70.55 11.40 -111.11
N ASP A 387 -70.11 12.41 -111.88
CA ASP A 387 -68.86 13.18 -111.76
C ASP A 387 -68.85 14.29 -110.67
N ASP A 388 -67.78 14.38 -109.86
CA ASP A 388 -67.33 15.63 -109.21
C ASP A 388 -65.80 15.67 -109.06
N SER A 389 -65.12 15.59 -110.19
CA SER A 389 -63.66 15.54 -110.33
C SER A 389 -62.91 16.85 -110.00
N ASN A 390 -63.25 17.53 -108.89
CA ASN A 390 -62.47 18.68 -108.39
C ASN A 390 -62.41 18.88 -106.85
N LYS A 391 -62.77 17.88 -106.03
CA LYS A 391 -62.57 17.93 -104.56
C LYS A 391 -61.47 16.99 -104.02
N GLU A 392 -61.08 15.98 -104.79
CA GLU A 392 -60.16 14.95 -104.29
C GLU A 392 -58.74 15.45 -104.03
N ASN A 393 -58.22 16.40 -104.81
CA ASN A 393 -56.86 16.91 -104.62
C ASN A 393 -56.68 17.71 -103.31
N GLU A 394 -57.64 18.54 -102.93
CA GLU A 394 -57.58 19.23 -101.62
C GLU A 394 -57.87 18.28 -100.46
N ALA A 395 -58.79 17.33 -100.62
CA ALA A 395 -59.07 16.32 -99.60
C ALA A 395 -57.85 15.40 -99.36
N ALA A 396 -57.19 14.92 -100.43
CA ALA A 396 -55.99 14.12 -100.37
C ALA A 396 -54.78 14.90 -99.84
N ALA A 397 -54.59 16.17 -100.24
CA ALA A 397 -53.53 17.01 -99.70
C ALA A 397 -53.72 17.30 -98.20
N ASN A 398 -54.95 17.60 -97.76
CA ASN A 398 -55.26 17.78 -96.34
C ASN A 398 -55.15 16.47 -95.54
N ALA A 399 -55.56 15.34 -96.11
CA ALA A 399 -55.37 14.02 -95.48
C ALA A 399 -53.88 13.65 -95.36
N ALA A 400 -53.07 13.93 -96.38
CA ALA A 400 -51.62 13.73 -96.35
C ALA A 400 -50.92 14.67 -95.35
N ALA A 401 -51.35 15.94 -95.26
CA ALA A 401 -50.86 16.89 -94.26
C ALA A 401 -51.22 16.44 -92.82
N ALA A 402 -52.46 15.99 -92.60
CA ALA A 402 -52.90 15.45 -91.31
C ALA A 402 -52.19 14.13 -90.96
N ALA A 403 -51.89 13.28 -91.94
CA ALA A 403 -51.08 12.07 -91.75
C ALA A 403 -49.63 12.41 -91.39
N ALA A 404 -49.02 13.40 -92.06
CA ALA A 404 -47.68 13.89 -91.73
C ALA A 404 -47.62 14.55 -90.34
N GLU A 405 -48.67 15.28 -89.93
CA GLU A 405 -48.76 15.83 -88.57
C GLU A 405 -48.92 14.70 -87.52
N ARG A 406 -49.78 13.71 -87.78
CA ARG A 406 -49.90 12.51 -86.93
C ARG A 406 -48.58 11.77 -86.81
N HIS A 407 -47.83 11.61 -87.91
CA HIS A 407 -46.50 11.00 -87.88
C HIS A 407 -45.51 11.81 -87.04
N ARG A 408 -45.44 13.14 -87.24
CA ARG A 408 -44.60 14.04 -86.42
C ARG A 408 -44.99 14.02 -84.95
N ARG A 409 -46.28 13.89 -84.62
CA ARG A 409 -46.77 13.75 -83.24
C ARG A 409 -46.37 12.41 -82.63
N LEU A 410 -46.50 11.30 -83.36
CA LEU A 410 -46.03 9.97 -82.93
C LEU A 410 -44.51 9.94 -82.76
N GLU A 411 -43.76 10.59 -83.64
CA GLU A 411 -42.31 10.69 -83.56
C GLU A 411 -41.86 11.51 -82.34
N ARG A 412 -42.52 12.65 -82.05
CA ARG A 412 -42.30 13.41 -80.80
C ARG A 412 -42.62 12.60 -79.55
N LEU A 413 -43.71 11.83 -79.55
CA LEU A 413 -44.06 10.94 -78.43
C LEU A 413 -43.02 9.82 -78.26
N ARG A 414 -42.53 9.23 -79.36
CA ARG A 414 -41.47 8.21 -79.35
C ARG A 414 -40.13 8.79 -78.85
N GLN A 415 -39.78 10.01 -79.25
CA GLN A 415 -38.59 10.70 -78.75
C GLN A 415 -38.71 11.03 -77.25
N ALA A 416 -39.87 11.51 -76.80
CA ALA A 416 -40.13 11.80 -75.38
C ALA A 416 -40.07 10.53 -74.50
N GLU A 417 -40.61 9.40 -74.99
CA GLU A 417 -40.54 8.13 -74.26
C GLU A 417 -39.11 7.55 -74.23
N LEU A 418 -38.33 7.69 -75.33
CA LEU A 418 -36.90 7.35 -75.33
C LEU A 418 -36.09 8.26 -74.39
N GLU A 419 -36.42 9.54 -74.29
CA GLU A 419 -35.77 10.45 -73.34
C GLU A 419 -36.13 10.09 -71.89
N ARG A 420 -37.40 9.75 -71.62
CA ARG A 420 -37.86 9.24 -70.32
C ARG A 420 -37.10 7.98 -69.92
N GLN A 421 -36.97 7.00 -70.81
CA GLN A 421 -36.22 5.76 -70.56
C GLN A 421 -34.73 6.04 -70.30
N ARG A 422 -34.12 7.02 -70.99
CA ARG A 422 -32.75 7.46 -70.69
C ARG A 422 -32.62 8.12 -69.32
N ARG A 423 -33.55 8.99 -68.94
CA ARG A 423 -33.58 9.63 -67.60
C ARG A 423 -33.80 8.61 -66.50
N GLU A 424 -34.70 7.63 -66.69
CA GLU A 424 -34.94 6.54 -65.74
C GLU A 424 -33.73 5.62 -65.59
N LYS A 425 -33.06 5.27 -66.70
CA LYS A 425 -31.81 4.51 -66.68
C LYS A 425 -30.70 5.25 -65.90
N LEU A 426 -30.49 6.53 -66.17
CA LEU A 426 -29.50 7.35 -65.46
C LEU A 426 -29.82 7.48 -63.96
N ALA A 427 -31.09 7.65 -63.60
CA ALA A 427 -31.51 7.68 -62.19
C ALA A 427 -31.27 6.34 -61.48
N ARG A 428 -31.52 5.21 -62.17
CA ARG A 428 -31.23 3.86 -61.65
C ARG A 428 -29.73 3.60 -61.48
N GLU A 429 -28.91 4.04 -62.44
CA GLU A 429 -27.45 3.97 -62.37
C GLU A 429 -26.87 4.86 -61.24
N GLU A 430 -27.40 6.06 -61.05
CA GLU A 430 -27.01 6.94 -59.94
C GLU A 430 -27.40 6.34 -58.58
N LEU A 431 -28.59 5.75 -58.47
CA LEU A 431 -29.04 5.07 -57.25
C LEU A 431 -28.16 3.86 -56.94
N ALA A 432 -27.84 3.04 -57.95
CA ALA A 432 -26.93 1.89 -57.81
C ALA A 432 -25.54 2.35 -57.34
N ARG A 433 -24.97 3.41 -57.95
CA ARG A 433 -23.67 3.97 -57.54
C ARG A 433 -23.70 4.48 -56.10
N LYS A 434 -24.76 5.16 -55.67
CA LYS A 434 -24.93 5.60 -54.27
C LYS A 434 -25.04 4.43 -53.29
N GLN A 435 -25.73 3.35 -53.68
CA GLN A 435 -25.83 2.13 -52.87
C GLN A 435 -24.48 1.41 -52.76
N GLU A 436 -23.73 1.29 -53.85
CA GLU A 436 -22.39 0.70 -53.87
C GLU A 436 -21.39 1.52 -53.04
N GLU A 437 -21.40 2.85 -53.18
CA GLU A 437 -20.55 3.74 -52.37
C GLU A 437 -20.90 3.64 -50.88
N ALA A 438 -22.19 3.56 -50.53
CA ALA A 438 -22.64 3.32 -49.16
C ALA A 438 -22.24 1.94 -48.64
N HIS A 439 -22.24 0.90 -49.48
CA HIS A 439 -21.75 -0.43 -49.13
C HIS A 439 -20.24 -0.40 -48.84
N ARG A 440 -19.45 0.14 -49.78
CA ARG A 440 -18.00 0.29 -49.63
C ARG A 440 -17.60 1.11 -48.41
N LYS A 441 -18.34 2.19 -48.08
CA LYS A 441 -18.13 2.96 -46.84
C LYS A 441 -18.45 2.16 -45.58
N LYS A 442 -19.50 1.34 -45.58
CA LYS A 442 -19.82 0.42 -44.46
C LYS A 442 -18.75 -0.66 -44.30
N GLU A 443 -18.27 -1.25 -45.39
CA GLU A 443 -17.21 -2.26 -45.37
C GLU A 443 -15.87 -1.69 -44.91
N ALA A 444 -15.45 -0.53 -45.44
CA ALA A 444 -14.24 0.16 -45.01
C ALA A 444 -14.27 0.46 -43.50
N LYS A 445 -15.39 1.00 -42.99
CA LYS A 445 -15.58 1.26 -41.55
C LYS A 445 -15.55 -0.03 -40.72
N LYS A 446 -16.10 -1.14 -41.24
CA LYS A 446 -16.04 -2.46 -40.57
C LYS A 446 -14.61 -3.01 -40.55
N GLN A 447 -13.86 -2.86 -41.63
CA GLN A 447 -12.45 -3.26 -41.71
C GLN A 447 -11.57 -2.42 -40.76
N GLU A 448 -11.77 -1.11 -40.72
CA GLU A 448 -11.09 -0.19 -39.79
C GLU A 448 -11.37 -0.56 -38.32
N GLN A 449 -12.64 -0.83 -37.97
CA GLN A 449 -13.01 -1.28 -36.62
C GLN A 449 -12.38 -2.63 -36.26
N MET A 450 -12.32 -3.58 -37.20
CA MET A 450 -11.66 -4.87 -36.99
C MET A 450 -10.14 -4.72 -36.83
N ALA A 451 -9.51 -3.87 -37.63
CA ALA A 451 -8.08 -3.57 -37.54
C ALA A 451 -7.74 -2.87 -36.20
N ALA A 452 -8.51 -1.87 -35.79
CA ALA A 452 -8.35 -1.18 -34.51
C ALA A 452 -8.55 -2.14 -33.32
N LYS A 453 -9.50 -3.07 -33.39
CA LYS A 453 -9.69 -4.12 -32.38
C LYS A 453 -8.48 -5.06 -32.30
N ALA A 454 -8.00 -5.54 -33.45
CA ALA A 454 -6.84 -6.42 -33.53
C ALA A 454 -5.54 -5.73 -33.04
N GLN A 455 -5.39 -4.43 -33.29
CA GLN A 455 -4.25 -3.64 -32.80
C GLN A 455 -4.28 -3.49 -31.26
N ARG A 456 -5.45 -3.21 -30.67
CA ARG A 456 -5.62 -3.15 -29.21
C ARG A 456 -5.35 -4.51 -28.55
N GLU A 457 -5.78 -5.60 -29.18
CA GLU A 457 -5.54 -6.95 -28.68
C GLU A 457 -4.04 -7.31 -28.73
N ARG A 458 -3.33 -6.94 -29.80
CA ARG A 458 -1.86 -7.07 -29.87
C ARG A 458 -1.16 -6.26 -28.78
N GLN A 459 -1.53 -5.00 -28.59
CA GLN A 459 -0.97 -4.16 -27.52
C GLN A 459 -1.18 -4.79 -26.14
N ARG A 460 -2.39 -5.30 -25.84
CA ARG A 460 -2.66 -5.98 -24.58
C ARG A 460 -1.78 -7.24 -24.40
N LEU A 461 -1.64 -8.06 -25.44
CA LEU A 461 -0.77 -9.24 -25.42
C LEU A 461 0.72 -8.88 -25.28
N GLU A 462 1.18 -7.78 -25.87
CA GLU A 462 2.55 -7.26 -25.72
C GLU A 462 2.79 -6.76 -24.28
N GLU A 463 1.83 -6.04 -23.68
CA GLU A 463 1.88 -5.62 -22.28
C GLU A 463 1.83 -6.79 -21.30
N GLU A 464 0.96 -7.79 -21.52
CA GLU A 464 0.89 -9.03 -20.73
C GLU A 464 2.21 -9.81 -20.81
N ASN A 465 2.79 -9.96 -22.02
CA ASN A 465 4.09 -10.57 -22.20
C ASN A 465 5.22 -9.78 -21.51
N PHE A 466 5.20 -8.45 -21.58
CA PHE A 466 6.18 -7.60 -20.91
C PHE A 466 6.08 -7.70 -19.38
N LYS A 467 4.85 -7.71 -18.82
CA LYS A 467 4.60 -7.95 -17.39
C LYS A 467 5.15 -9.31 -16.97
N HIS A 468 4.81 -10.38 -17.69
CA HIS A 468 5.31 -11.73 -17.41
C HIS A 468 6.84 -11.86 -17.53
N GLN A 469 7.47 -11.22 -18.53
CA GLN A 469 8.93 -11.15 -18.64
C GLN A 469 9.57 -10.41 -17.46
N ARG A 470 9.00 -9.27 -17.05
CA ARG A 470 9.47 -8.48 -15.89
C ARG A 470 9.32 -9.27 -14.58
N GLU A 471 8.22 -9.97 -14.38
CA GLU A 471 8.02 -10.85 -13.21
C GLU A 471 9.02 -12.00 -13.18
N ARG A 472 9.22 -12.69 -14.31
CA ARG A 472 10.22 -13.75 -14.44
C ARG A 472 11.65 -13.23 -14.20
N ALA A 473 11.97 -12.03 -14.69
CA ALA A 473 13.25 -11.38 -14.44
C ALA A 473 13.43 -11.02 -12.95
N LYS A 474 12.39 -10.52 -12.29
CA LYS A 474 12.38 -10.26 -10.83
C LYS A 474 12.59 -11.55 -10.04
N GLN A 475 11.84 -12.62 -10.34
CA GLN A 475 12.02 -13.91 -9.68
C GLN A 475 13.45 -14.46 -9.85
N GLN A 476 14.07 -14.29 -11.03
CA GLN A 476 15.48 -14.65 -11.23
C GLN A 476 16.47 -13.75 -10.45
N ALA A 477 16.17 -12.47 -10.25
CA ALA A 477 16.97 -11.58 -9.41
C ALA A 477 16.86 -12.00 -7.94
N ASP A 478 15.63 -12.17 -7.43
CA ASP A 478 15.35 -12.62 -6.07
C ASP A 478 16.03 -13.97 -5.76
N MET A 479 16.01 -14.94 -6.69
CA MET A 479 16.75 -16.20 -6.56
C MET A 479 18.27 -16.01 -6.53
N ARG A 480 18.83 -15.10 -7.35
CA ARG A 480 20.27 -14.81 -7.33
C ARG A 480 20.71 -14.17 -6.03
N ASP A 481 19.92 -13.25 -5.48
CA ASP A 481 20.29 -12.54 -4.25
C ASP A 481 20.11 -13.40 -3.00
N LYS A 482 19.07 -14.26 -2.95
CA LYS A 482 19.00 -15.37 -1.98
C LYS A 482 20.22 -16.29 -2.09
N ALA A 483 20.57 -16.73 -3.30
CA ALA A 483 21.72 -17.60 -3.51
C ALA A 483 23.01 -16.96 -2.98
N ARG A 484 23.28 -15.67 -3.30
CA ARG A 484 24.42 -14.91 -2.74
C ARG A 484 24.42 -14.92 -1.21
N ALA A 485 23.27 -14.66 -0.58
CA ALA A 485 23.14 -14.62 0.88
C ALA A 485 23.40 -15.97 1.55
N THR A 486 23.06 -17.08 0.89
CA THR A 486 23.29 -18.46 1.39
C THR A 486 24.60 -19.09 0.94
N SER A 487 25.40 -18.41 0.10
CA SER A 487 26.60 -18.94 -0.53
C SER A 487 27.89 -18.17 -0.20
N VAL A 488 27.90 -17.43 0.91
CA VAL A 488 29.07 -16.62 1.30
C VAL A 488 30.24 -17.57 1.61
N PRO A 489 31.40 -17.47 0.93
CA PRO A 489 32.45 -18.48 0.99
C PRO A 489 33.31 -18.37 2.27
N THR A 490 32.68 -18.58 3.43
CA THR A 490 33.27 -18.45 4.78
C THR A 490 33.84 -19.74 5.34
N ALA A 491 33.54 -20.91 4.74
CA ALA A 491 33.91 -22.20 5.31
C ALA A 491 35.38 -22.53 5.02
N SER A 492 35.99 -23.31 5.92
CA SER A 492 37.23 -24.02 5.63
C SER A 492 36.93 -25.41 5.05
N ARG A 493 37.92 -26.03 4.40
CA ARG A 493 37.79 -27.41 3.90
C ARG A 493 37.50 -28.40 5.04
N ALA A 494 38.16 -28.23 6.18
CA ALA A 494 37.96 -29.04 7.37
C ALA A 494 36.53 -28.95 7.93
N MET A 495 35.87 -27.79 7.87
CA MET A 495 34.46 -27.65 8.28
C MET A 495 33.51 -28.49 7.42
N TRP A 496 33.73 -28.53 6.10
CA TRP A 496 32.93 -29.34 5.19
C TRP A 496 33.10 -30.84 5.45
N ASP A 497 34.35 -31.30 5.57
CA ASP A 497 34.63 -32.72 5.79
C ASP A 497 34.17 -33.16 7.20
N SER A 498 34.29 -32.29 8.22
CA SER A 498 33.73 -32.51 9.56
C SER A 498 32.19 -32.57 9.57
N HIS A 499 31.50 -31.69 8.84
CA HIS A 499 30.04 -31.73 8.70
C HIS A 499 29.57 -33.03 8.03
N LEU A 500 30.28 -33.48 6.99
CA LEU A 500 29.99 -34.77 6.36
C LEU A 500 30.21 -35.96 7.32
N GLN A 501 31.27 -35.92 8.12
CA GLN A 501 31.54 -36.96 9.13
C GLN A 501 30.47 -36.96 10.24
N ALA A 502 30.01 -35.78 10.68
CA ALA A 502 28.91 -35.67 11.64
C ALA A 502 27.59 -36.25 11.10
N LEU A 503 27.26 -36.01 9.82
CA LEU A 503 26.11 -36.63 9.16
C LEU A 503 26.24 -38.16 9.03
N GLU A 504 27.46 -38.67 8.82
CA GLU A 504 27.71 -40.11 8.76
C GLU A 504 27.58 -40.76 10.16
N ASN A 505 28.11 -40.11 11.20
CA ASN A 505 28.02 -40.56 12.59
C ASN A 505 26.59 -40.69 13.12
N LEU A 506 25.63 -39.91 12.57
CA LEU A 506 24.21 -40.06 12.91
C LEU A 506 23.68 -41.47 12.65
N LYS A 507 24.19 -42.18 11.63
CA LYS A 507 23.73 -43.53 11.28
C LYS A 507 24.04 -44.60 12.33
N ILE A 508 24.95 -44.30 13.26
CA ILE A 508 25.42 -45.21 14.31
C ILE A 508 24.54 -45.07 15.57
N ARG A 509 23.69 -44.04 15.66
CA ARG A 509 22.81 -43.79 16.81
C ARG A 509 21.61 -44.75 16.80
N SER A 510 21.02 -44.97 17.97
CA SER A 510 19.87 -45.85 18.13
C SER A 510 18.60 -45.26 17.50
N ALA A 511 17.67 -46.14 17.12
CA ALA A 511 16.35 -45.75 16.63
C ALA A 511 15.63 -44.82 17.63
N GLY A 512 14.92 -43.82 17.12
CA GLY A 512 14.19 -42.84 17.95
C GLY A 512 15.04 -41.93 18.84
N SER A 513 16.37 -41.89 18.71
CA SER A 513 17.25 -41.12 19.61
C SER A 513 17.63 -39.72 19.12
N VAL A 514 17.46 -39.42 17.83
CA VAL A 514 17.93 -38.19 17.19
C VAL A 514 16.84 -37.11 17.23
N GLY A 515 17.11 -35.99 17.91
CA GLY A 515 16.30 -34.77 17.85
C GLY A 515 16.84 -33.74 16.85
N GLU A 516 16.16 -32.60 16.74
CA GLU A 516 16.53 -31.48 15.87
C GLU A 516 17.91 -30.91 16.24
N SER A 517 18.26 -30.87 17.52
CA SER A 517 19.56 -30.39 18.02
C SER A 517 20.73 -31.32 17.69
N ASP A 518 20.46 -32.61 17.48
CA ASP A 518 21.49 -33.61 17.17
C ASP A 518 21.92 -33.57 15.70
N ILE A 519 21.09 -33.00 14.82
CA ILE A 519 21.38 -32.92 13.39
C ILE A 519 22.40 -31.79 13.15
N PRO A 520 23.54 -32.06 12.49
CA PRO A 520 24.53 -31.05 12.18
C PRO A 520 24.05 -30.19 11.01
N TRP A 521 23.18 -29.22 11.28
CA TRP A 521 22.64 -28.32 10.26
C TRP A 521 23.73 -27.45 9.61
N PRO A 522 23.64 -27.16 8.30
CA PRO A 522 24.58 -26.26 7.64
C PRO A 522 24.37 -24.80 8.08
N PRO A 523 25.42 -23.95 8.10
CA PRO A 523 25.31 -22.53 8.43
C PRO A 523 24.40 -21.78 7.44
N ALA A 524 23.49 -20.95 7.95
CA ALA A 524 22.49 -20.26 7.13
C ALA A 524 23.08 -19.34 6.02
N HIS A 525 24.27 -18.76 6.26
CA HIS A 525 24.97 -17.90 5.30
C HIS A 525 25.86 -18.66 4.31
N ASN A 526 26.06 -19.97 4.51
CA ASN A 526 26.95 -20.81 3.70
C ASN A 526 26.46 -22.27 3.69
N ILE A 527 25.28 -22.50 3.11
CA ILE A 527 24.58 -23.79 3.20
C ILE A 527 25.35 -24.94 2.53
N ALA A 528 26.19 -24.62 1.54
CA ALA A 528 26.98 -25.58 0.76
C ALA A 528 28.44 -25.70 1.21
N PHE A 529 28.83 -25.04 2.32
CA PHE A 529 30.22 -24.96 2.81
C PHE A 529 31.23 -24.59 1.71
N PHE A 530 30.93 -23.51 0.98
CA PHE A 530 31.87 -22.95 0.02
C PHE A 530 33.07 -22.33 0.74
N THR A 531 34.25 -22.61 0.21
CA THR A 531 35.52 -22.00 0.61
C THR A 531 35.90 -20.90 -0.39
N PRO A 532 36.78 -19.95 -0.02
CA PRO A 532 37.31 -18.96 -0.97
C PRO A 532 38.05 -19.58 -2.15
N SER A 533 38.62 -20.78 -1.95
CA SER A 533 39.38 -21.53 -2.96
C SER A 533 38.51 -22.34 -3.93
N ASP A 534 37.22 -22.56 -3.65
CA ASP A 534 36.40 -23.46 -4.48
C ASP A 534 36.17 -22.87 -5.89
N GLY A 535 36.63 -23.61 -6.90
CA GLY A 535 36.31 -23.34 -8.30
C GLY A 535 34.84 -23.65 -8.64
N PHE A 536 34.37 -23.21 -9.81
CA PHE A 536 32.99 -23.46 -10.27
C PHE A 536 32.59 -24.95 -10.21
N ILE A 537 33.48 -25.83 -10.68
CA ILE A 537 33.28 -27.29 -10.71
C ILE A 537 33.12 -27.85 -9.28
N GLU A 538 33.86 -27.32 -8.31
CA GLU A 538 33.82 -27.76 -6.92
C GLU A 538 32.55 -27.29 -6.22
N LYS A 539 32.16 -26.03 -6.45
CA LYS A 539 30.86 -25.48 -5.99
C LYS A 539 29.70 -26.33 -6.51
N LYS A 540 29.71 -26.67 -7.81
CA LYS A 540 28.70 -27.55 -8.44
C LYS A 540 28.69 -28.95 -7.81
N LYS A 541 29.86 -29.57 -7.57
CA LYS A 541 29.98 -30.88 -6.89
C LYS A 541 29.45 -30.84 -5.45
N LYS A 542 29.80 -29.82 -4.66
CA LYS A 542 29.30 -29.63 -3.29
C LYS A 542 27.78 -29.48 -3.26
N VAL A 543 27.22 -28.61 -4.09
CA VAL A 543 25.76 -28.42 -4.19
C VAL A 543 25.07 -29.70 -4.63
N MET A 544 25.54 -30.40 -5.67
CA MET A 544 24.94 -31.67 -6.10
C MET A 544 24.95 -32.72 -4.99
N LYS A 545 26.04 -32.86 -4.22
CA LYS A 545 26.11 -33.76 -3.07
C LYS A 545 25.13 -33.33 -1.96
N ALA A 546 25.04 -32.03 -1.68
CA ALA A 546 24.13 -31.49 -0.69
C ALA A 546 22.65 -31.66 -1.07
N THR A 547 22.26 -31.41 -2.33
CA THR A 547 20.90 -31.66 -2.84
C THR A 547 20.49 -33.12 -2.62
N LEU A 548 21.40 -34.09 -2.81
CA LEU A 548 21.11 -35.51 -2.61
C LEU A 548 21.08 -35.93 -1.13
N SER A 549 21.89 -35.30 -0.28
CA SER A 549 21.91 -35.57 1.17
C SER A 549 20.71 -34.97 1.91
N TRP A 550 20.25 -33.79 1.48
CA TRP A 550 19.17 -33.03 2.12
C TRP A 550 17.83 -33.11 1.36
N HIS A 551 17.67 -34.01 0.39
CA HIS A 551 16.36 -34.26 -0.24
C HIS A 551 15.41 -34.94 0.75
N PRO A 552 14.16 -34.48 0.97
CA PRO A 552 13.27 -35.01 2.01
C PRO A 552 13.14 -36.54 2.00
N ASP A 553 12.82 -37.12 0.85
CA ASP A 553 12.72 -38.59 0.67
C ASP A 553 14.04 -39.32 0.98
N LYS A 554 15.19 -38.80 0.52
CA LYS A 554 16.50 -39.44 0.74
C LYS A 554 17.03 -39.26 2.16
N PHE A 555 16.62 -38.20 2.83
CA PHE A 555 16.88 -37.97 4.24
C PHE A 555 16.02 -38.93 5.09
N GLN A 556 14.71 -39.01 4.79
CA GLN A 556 13.78 -39.91 5.49
C GLN A 556 14.16 -41.39 5.30
N GLN A 557 14.56 -41.81 4.10
CA GLN A 557 15.07 -43.17 3.84
C GLN A 557 16.33 -43.53 4.65
N LYS A 558 17.19 -42.55 4.98
CA LYS A 558 18.48 -42.79 5.66
C LYS A 558 18.44 -42.61 7.17
N TYR A 559 17.63 -41.65 7.63
CA TYR A 559 17.63 -41.20 9.03
C TYR A 559 16.25 -41.29 9.69
N GLY A 560 15.17 -41.54 8.93
CA GLY A 560 13.79 -41.47 9.45
C GLY A 560 13.51 -42.39 10.63
N SER A 561 14.06 -43.61 10.64
CA SER A 561 13.97 -44.54 11.78
C SER A 561 14.79 -44.13 13.02
N LEU A 562 15.70 -43.16 12.87
CA LEU A 562 16.56 -42.65 13.93
C LEU A 562 15.98 -41.41 14.61
N LEU A 563 15.05 -40.71 13.94
CA LEU A 563 14.41 -39.52 14.47
C LEU A 563 13.39 -39.85 15.56
N LYS A 564 13.27 -38.96 16.55
CA LYS A 564 12.14 -38.98 17.48
C LYS A 564 10.84 -38.65 16.74
N GLU A 565 9.79 -39.42 16.98
CA GLU A 565 8.49 -39.26 16.29
C GLU A 565 7.89 -37.84 16.49
N GLU A 566 8.01 -37.29 17.70
CA GLU A 566 7.54 -35.94 18.05
C GLU A 566 8.24 -34.82 17.26
N GLU A 567 9.53 -34.98 16.96
CA GLU A 567 10.35 -33.96 16.28
C GLU A 567 10.45 -34.19 14.75
N THR A 568 10.12 -35.39 14.28
CA THR A 568 10.14 -35.80 12.87
C THR A 568 9.47 -34.80 11.91
N PRO A 569 8.23 -34.31 12.12
CA PRO A 569 7.61 -33.38 11.17
C PRO A 569 8.36 -32.03 11.07
N LYS A 570 8.90 -31.55 12.19
CA LYS A 570 9.68 -30.30 12.25
C LYS A 570 11.03 -30.45 11.52
N ILE A 571 11.70 -31.58 11.74
CA ILE A 571 12.96 -31.94 11.07
C ILE A 571 12.74 -32.04 9.56
N LEU A 572 11.71 -32.77 9.10
CA LEU A 572 11.42 -32.93 7.67
C LEU A 572 11.03 -31.60 7.00
N ALA A 573 10.29 -30.72 7.69
CA ALA A 573 10.00 -29.37 7.18
C ALA A 573 11.28 -28.54 6.98
N ARG A 574 12.24 -28.62 7.92
CA ARG A 574 13.53 -27.93 7.82
C ARG A 574 14.43 -28.52 6.73
N VAL A 575 14.41 -29.84 6.56
CA VAL A 575 15.07 -30.54 5.44
C VAL A 575 14.48 -30.10 4.09
N ALA A 576 13.16 -30.00 3.98
CA ALA A 576 12.49 -29.51 2.76
C ALA A 576 12.87 -28.06 2.43
N ALA A 577 12.93 -27.17 3.43
CA ALA A 577 13.39 -25.80 3.25
C ALA A 577 14.84 -25.73 2.74
N LEU A 578 15.76 -26.50 3.32
CA LEU A 578 17.15 -26.61 2.85
C LEU A 578 17.24 -27.21 1.44
N SER A 579 16.46 -28.25 1.14
CA SER A 579 16.39 -28.85 -0.19
C SER A 579 16.00 -27.81 -1.24
N SER A 580 15.01 -26.97 -0.95
CA SER A 580 14.60 -25.89 -1.85
C SER A 580 15.73 -24.89 -2.09
N GLN A 581 16.44 -24.47 -1.04
CA GLN A 581 17.58 -23.56 -1.16
C GLN A 581 18.73 -24.18 -1.98
N PHE A 582 19.02 -25.48 -1.83
CA PHE A 582 20.01 -26.17 -2.67
C PHE A 582 19.57 -26.28 -4.14
N ILE A 583 18.26 -26.40 -4.42
CA ILE A 583 17.72 -26.41 -5.79
C ILE A 583 17.84 -25.02 -6.42
N GLU A 584 17.46 -23.95 -5.70
CA GLU A 584 17.64 -22.55 -6.14
C GLU A 584 19.13 -22.26 -6.42
N LEU A 585 20.03 -22.62 -5.49
CA LEU A 585 21.47 -22.45 -5.66
C LEU A 585 22.04 -23.26 -6.84
N ARG A 586 21.52 -24.48 -7.08
CA ARG A 586 21.89 -25.29 -8.25
C ARG A 586 21.43 -24.66 -9.57
N GLN A 587 20.24 -24.07 -9.61
CA GLN A 587 19.75 -23.34 -10.77
C GLN A 587 20.62 -22.11 -11.05
N VAL A 588 20.91 -21.29 -10.04
CA VAL A 588 21.79 -20.11 -10.17
C VAL A 588 23.21 -20.49 -10.64
N LEU A 589 23.79 -21.59 -10.14
CA LEU A 589 25.09 -22.07 -10.62
C LEU A 589 25.04 -22.60 -12.06
N ASN A 590 23.96 -23.27 -12.48
CA ASN A 590 23.81 -23.68 -13.87
C ASN A 590 23.64 -22.47 -14.81
N ASP A 591 22.84 -21.47 -14.42
CA ASP A 591 22.67 -20.19 -15.13
C ASP A 591 24.00 -19.46 -15.33
N GLN A 592 24.92 -19.54 -14.37
CA GLN A 592 26.27 -18.96 -14.45
C GLN A 592 27.25 -19.75 -15.34
N TYR A 593 26.89 -20.96 -15.77
CA TYR A 593 27.72 -21.79 -16.66
C TYR A 593 27.39 -21.60 -18.15
N TYR A 594 26.15 -21.20 -18.45
CA TYR A 594 25.66 -20.92 -19.81
C TYR A 594 25.72 -19.43 -20.17
N ARG A 595 26.44 -18.63 -19.37
CA ARG A 595 26.75 -17.21 -19.57
C ARG A 595 28.27 -17.02 -19.59
#